data_AF-A0A350P6L2-F1
#
_entry.id   AF-A0A350P6L2-F1
#
_cell.length_a   1.000
_cell.length_b   1.000
_cell.length_c   1.000
_cell.angle_alpha   90.00
_cell.angle_beta   90.00
_cell.angle_gamma   90.00
#
_symmetry.space_group_name_H-M   'P 1'
#
loop_
_entity.id
_entity.type
_entity.pdbx_description
1 polymer ?
#
loop_
_entity_poly.entity_id
_entity_poly.type
_entity_poly.pdbx_seq_one_letter_code
_entity_poly.pdbx_strand_id
1 'polypeptide(L)'
;MIVDVPLEFYKYFAENPERAALEYLSIPAGATNPFFRNTEAVEEALHKGMSVPQIIDEDTYMITEDGVCHDDAARYMHIDLAINRDGVGISMCRAVGYEPKMMRVMGEEEYSEIEVPIIAFDFVARLKPRVEYGEREMAFDAILALIEELQFRRQYNLADGLITFDRFQSHHMISSVRSLGIPTGLLSVDATTSLLKVDFTRQDMIRKIGVPREPSAAMGALRDALYEHRLILPQMSMADQSRTWLEKEIDESQFDPDKQKVVKIEGGSDDVIQSVAGSVFNCVNNATDMGFMPDVDEVEEDDHFSGRVGMSLEDEYINEDGYIEDDYEPDIEEATDLPLNTMLGH
;
A
#
# COMPACT_ATOMS: atom_id res chain seq x y z
N MET A 1 -18.33 15.36 -9.43
CA MET A 1 -18.43 16.75 -9.93
C MET A 1 -17.69 16.79 -11.26
N ILE A 2 -18.38 17.07 -12.37
CA ILE A 2 -17.74 17.26 -13.68
C ILE A 2 -17.47 18.75 -13.80
N VAL A 3 -16.21 19.13 -13.99
CA VAL A 3 -15.81 20.53 -14.17
C VAL A 3 -15.13 20.67 -15.53
N ASP A 4 -15.63 21.60 -16.35
CA ASP A 4 -14.98 21.96 -17.61
C ASP A 4 -13.73 22.80 -17.31
N VAL A 5 -12.56 22.20 -17.50
CA VAL A 5 -11.26 22.83 -17.27
C VAL A 5 -10.75 23.43 -18.58
N PRO A 6 -10.42 24.74 -18.62
CA PRO A 6 -9.76 25.33 -19.78
C PRO A 6 -8.44 24.61 -20.10
N LEU A 7 -8.15 24.40 -21.39
CA LEU A 7 -6.95 23.68 -21.88
C LEU A 7 -5.64 24.20 -21.29
N GLU A 8 -5.57 25.50 -21.00
CA GLU A 8 -4.42 26.17 -20.37
C GLU A 8 -4.15 25.71 -18.92
N PHE A 9 -5.17 25.21 -18.21
CA PHE A 9 -5.02 24.66 -16.86
C PHE A 9 -4.94 23.13 -16.83
N TYR A 10 -5.06 22.47 -17.99
CA TYR A 10 -5.07 21.01 -18.08
C TYR A 10 -3.85 20.38 -17.43
N LYS A 11 -2.66 20.97 -17.61
CA LYS A 11 -1.42 20.47 -17.00
C LYS A 11 -1.51 20.44 -15.47
N TYR A 12 -2.03 21.50 -14.86
CA TYR A 12 -2.20 21.56 -13.40
C TYR A 12 -3.26 20.57 -12.90
N PHE A 13 -4.36 20.39 -13.65
CA PHE A 13 -5.39 19.40 -13.30
C PHE A 13 -4.94 17.95 -13.55
N ALA A 14 -4.04 17.71 -14.50
CA ALA A 14 -3.46 16.40 -14.77
C ALA A 14 -2.39 16.04 -13.72
N GLU A 15 -1.62 17.03 -13.25
CA GLU A 15 -0.59 16.84 -12.22
C GLU A 15 -1.16 16.77 -10.81
N ASN A 16 -2.10 17.66 -10.46
CA ASN A 16 -2.76 17.66 -9.15
C ASN A 16 -4.18 18.25 -9.27
N PRO A 17 -5.19 17.42 -9.61
CA PRO A 17 -6.56 17.90 -9.86
C PRO A 17 -7.17 18.61 -8.66
N GLU A 18 -6.80 18.23 -7.43
CA GLU A 18 -7.39 18.77 -6.22
C GLU A 18 -6.78 20.12 -5.83
N ARG A 19 -5.46 20.26 -5.94
CA ARG A 19 -4.77 21.55 -5.76
C ARG A 19 -5.15 22.53 -6.86
N ALA A 20 -5.26 22.06 -8.11
CA ALA A 20 -5.74 22.88 -9.21
C ALA A 20 -7.20 23.32 -8.99
N ALA A 21 -8.06 22.45 -8.43
CA ALA A 21 -9.41 22.84 -8.05
C ALA A 21 -9.43 23.87 -6.90
N LEU A 22 -8.52 23.76 -5.94
CA LEU A 22 -8.35 24.74 -4.88
C LEU A 22 -7.93 26.12 -5.44
N GLU A 23 -6.84 26.13 -6.19
CA GLU A 23 -6.18 27.34 -6.68
C GLU A 23 -6.97 28.03 -7.80
N TYR A 24 -7.52 27.26 -8.74
CA TYR A 24 -8.17 27.80 -9.93
C TYR A 24 -9.70 27.80 -9.87
N LEU A 25 -10.32 26.92 -9.06
CA LEU A 25 -11.79 26.88 -8.91
C LEU A 25 -12.26 27.50 -7.58
N SER A 26 -11.33 28.01 -6.75
CA SER A 26 -11.64 28.63 -5.45
C SER A 26 -12.51 27.74 -4.55
N ILE A 27 -12.38 26.42 -4.67
CA ILE A 27 -13.01 25.47 -3.76
C ILE A 27 -12.25 25.58 -2.43
N PRO A 28 -12.88 25.99 -1.32
CA PRO A 28 -12.16 26.34 -0.10
C PRO A 28 -11.47 25.13 0.57
N ALA A 29 -10.21 25.33 0.97
CA ALA A 29 -9.32 24.34 1.60
C ALA A 29 -9.79 23.85 2.99
N GLY A 30 -10.80 24.50 3.55
CA GLY A 30 -11.35 24.19 4.87
C GLY A 30 -12.58 23.27 4.84
N ALA A 31 -13.05 22.86 3.67
CA ALA A 31 -13.91 21.70 3.59
C ALA A 31 -13.01 20.49 3.86
N THR A 32 -13.31 19.70 4.91
CA THR A 32 -12.76 18.33 5.02
C THR A 32 -12.88 17.71 3.63
N ASN A 33 -11.74 17.34 3.04
CA ASN A 33 -11.71 16.78 1.72
C ASN A 33 -11.67 15.25 1.89
N PRO A 34 -12.84 14.61 2.09
CA PRO A 34 -12.87 13.17 2.30
C PRO A 34 -12.28 12.52 1.06
N PHE A 35 -11.35 11.59 1.31
CA PHE A 35 -10.74 10.84 0.22
C PHE A 35 -11.80 9.97 -0.47
N PHE A 36 -12.71 9.38 0.33
CA PHE A 36 -13.88 8.65 -0.14
C PHE A 36 -15.11 9.59 -0.18
N ARG A 37 -15.41 10.09 -1.39
CA ARG A 37 -16.53 11.01 -1.66
C ARG A 37 -17.83 10.31 -2.03
N ASN A 38 -17.76 9.10 -2.59
CA ASN A 38 -18.95 8.34 -2.98
C ASN A 38 -19.44 7.48 -1.81
N THR A 39 -20.22 8.09 -0.92
CA THR A 39 -20.75 7.43 0.28
C THR A 39 -21.67 6.26 -0.06
N GLU A 40 -22.44 6.33 -1.16
CA GLU A 40 -23.34 5.26 -1.58
C GLU A 40 -22.56 3.99 -1.96
N ALA A 41 -21.48 4.12 -2.75
CA ALA A 41 -20.63 2.99 -3.11
C ALA A 41 -19.92 2.38 -1.89
N VAL A 42 -19.47 3.22 -0.96
CA VAL A 42 -18.85 2.78 0.30
C VAL A 42 -19.85 2.02 1.16
N GLU A 43 -21.03 2.58 1.41
CA GLU A 43 -22.09 1.94 2.18
C GLU A 43 -22.53 0.62 1.53
N GLU A 44 -22.63 0.59 0.20
CA GLU A 44 -22.93 -0.61 -0.55
C GLU A 44 -21.86 -1.69 -0.38
N ALA A 45 -20.58 -1.37 -0.52
CA ALA A 45 -19.50 -2.34 -0.36
C ALA A 45 -19.43 -2.89 1.08
N LEU A 46 -19.59 -2.02 2.08
CA LEU A 46 -19.55 -2.40 3.49
C LEU A 46 -20.77 -3.22 3.94
N HIS A 47 -21.97 -2.93 3.40
CA HIS A 47 -23.21 -3.56 3.84
C HIS A 47 -23.74 -4.65 2.91
N LYS A 48 -23.48 -4.63 1.59
CA LYS A 48 -23.90 -5.71 0.69
C LYS A 48 -22.93 -6.91 0.72
N GLY A 49 -21.68 -6.71 1.14
CA GLY A 49 -20.66 -7.76 1.24
C GLY A 49 -20.84 -8.77 2.39
N MET A 50 -21.81 -8.55 3.29
CA MET A 50 -22.00 -9.23 4.58
C MET A 50 -22.23 -10.77 4.58
N SER A 51 -21.92 -11.51 3.51
CA SER A 51 -22.07 -12.97 3.47
C SER A 51 -20.83 -13.76 3.88
N VAL A 52 -19.66 -13.13 3.97
CA VAL A 52 -18.41 -13.81 4.38
C VAL A 52 -18.19 -13.59 5.88
N PRO A 53 -18.16 -14.65 6.71
CA PRO A 53 -17.94 -14.49 8.14
C PRO A 53 -16.51 -14.02 8.40
N GLN A 54 -16.32 -13.14 9.39
CA GLN A 54 -14.99 -12.82 9.89
C GLN A 54 -14.37 -14.06 10.53
N ILE A 55 -13.25 -14.53 9.98
CA ILE A 55 -12.64 -15.80 10.43
C ILE A 55 -11.61 -15.62 11.55
N ILE A 56 -11.16 -14.40 11.83
CA ILE A 56 -10.19 -14.09 12.89
C ILE A 56 -10.88 -13.42 14.07
N ASP A 57 -10.69 -13.98 15.25
CA ASP A 57 -11.01 -13.33 16.52
C ASP A 57 -9.89 -12.34 16.90
N GLU A 58 -10.22 -11.05 16.93
CA GLU A 58 -9.24 -9.96 17.14
C GLU A 58 -8.60 -9.97 18.53
N ASP A 59 -9.27 -10.53 19.54
CA ASP A 59 -8.81 -10.55 20.94
C ASP A 59 -7.90 -11.76 21.22
N THR A 60 -8.20 -12.90 20.59
CA THR A 60 -7.49 -14.17 20.80
C THR A 60 -6.51 -14.51 19.69
N TYR A 61 -6.59 -13.83 18.54
CA TYR A 61 -5.91 -14.10 17.27
C TYR A 61 -6.19 -15.50 16.72
N MET A 62 -7.24 -16.17 17.21
CA MET A 62 -7.58 -17.51 16.77
C MET A 62 -8.43 -17.46 15.51
N ILE A 63 -8.21 -18.42 14.63
CA ILE A 63 -9.08 -18.64 13.48
C ILE A 63 -10.28 -19.48 13.94
N THR A 64 -11.48 -18.99 13.65
CA THR A 64 -12.75 -19.68 13.93
C THR A 64 -12.81 -21.06 13.28
N GLU A 65 -13.71 -21.93 13.76
CA GLU A 65 -13.84 -23.30 13.23
C GLU A 65 -14.22 -23.31 11.75
N ASP A 66 -14.99 -22.33 11.29
CA ASP A 66 -15.43 -22.17 9.91
C ASP A 66 -14.33 -21.59 8.99
N GLY A 67 -13.18 -21.20 9.53
CA GLY A 67 -12.09 -20.56 8.78
C GLY A 67 -11.23 -21.50 7.94
N VAL A 68 -11.72 -22.68 7.55
CA VAL A 68 -11.00 -23.60 6.64
C VAL A 68 -11.25 -23.19 5.20
N CYS A 69 -10.18 -23.03 4.42
CA CYS A 69 -10.27 -22.74 2.99
C CYS A 69 -10.67 -24.00 2.21
N HIS A 70 -11.46 -23.81 1.17
CA HIS A 70 -11.94 -24.88 0.28
C HIS A 70 -11.65 -24.62 -1.19
N ASP A 71 -10.81 -23.62 -1.48
CA ASP A 71 -10.35 -23.29 -2.82
C ASP A 71 -8.83 -23.14 -2.87
N ASP A 72 -8.28 -23.17 -4.08
CA ASP A 72 -6.85 -23.05 -4.34
C ASP A 72 -6.47 -21.64 -4.84
N ALA A 73 -7.33 -20.64 -4.69
CA ALA A 73 -7.05 -19.31 -5.23
C ALA A 73 -5.90 -18.63 -4.49
N ALA A 74 -5.01 -17.97 -5.22
CA ALA A 74 -3.90 -17.22 -4.64
C ALA A 74 -4.42 -16.14 -3.66
N ARG A 75 -3.76 -16.01 -2.51
CA ARG A 75 -4.12 -15.05 -1.46
C ARG A 75 -3.13 -13.91 -1.35
N TYR A 76 -3.66 -12.69 -1.32
CA TYR A 76 -2.88 -11.46 -1.18
C TYR A 76 -3.15 -10.86 0.19
N MET A 77 -2.10 -10.74 0.99
CA MET A 77 -2.17 -10.27 2.37
C MET A 77 -1.26 -9.05 2.55
N HIS A 78 -1.75 -8.08 3.31
CA HIS A 78 -0.93 -6.96 3.76
C HIS A 78 -1.06 -6.80 5.28
N ILE A 79 0.10 -6.65 5.92
CA ILE A 79 0.25 -6.49 7.36
C ILE A 79 0.84 -5.10 7.59
N ASP A 80 0.00 -4.19 8.10
CA ASP A 80 0.42 -2.85 8.49
C ASP A 80 0.80 -2.84 9.98
N LEU A 81 2.08 -2.59 10.25
CA LEU A 81 2.65 -2.59 11.58
C LEU A 81 2.76 -1.15 12.08
N ALA A 82 2.01 -0.80 13.11
CA ALA A 82 2.15 0.51 13.75
C ALA A 82 3.55 0.69 14.36
N ILE A 83 4.10 1.92 14.32
CA ILE A 83 5.44 2.25 14.85
C ILE A 83 5.55 1.84 16.31
N ASN A 84 4.49 2.12 17.08
CA ASN A 84 4.43 1.88 18.51
C ASN A 84 3.95 0.45 18.85
N ARG A 85 3.68 -0.39 17.84
CA ARG A 85 3.14 -1.76 17.99
C ARG A 85 1.90 -1.83 18.88
N ASP A 86 1.12 -0.76 18.90
CA ASP A 86 -0.12 -0.59 19.66
C ASP A 86 -1.32 -1.22 18.93
N GLY A 87 -1.17 -1.47 17.63
CA GLY A 87 -2.08 -2.25 16.82
C GLY A 87 -1.42 -2.71 15.53
N VAL A 88 -2.03 -3.72 14.91
CA VAL A 88 -1.66 -4.21 13.59
C VAL A 88 -2.92 -4.36 12.75
N GLY A 89 -2.94 -3.69 11.60
CA GLY A 89 -3.92 -3.95 10.57
C GLY A 89 -3.50 -5.16 9.76
N ILE A 90 -4.35 -6.17 9.68
CA ILE A 90 -4.10 -7.35 8.84
C ILE A 90 -5.33 -7.67 8.02
N SER A 91 -5.12 -7.91 6.73
CA SER A 91 -6.19 -8.24 5.81
C SER A 91 -5.69 -9.21 4.75
N MET A 92 -6.59 -10.05 4.26
CA MET A 92 -6.30 -11.04 3.23
C MET A 92 -7.45 -11.08 2.22
N CYS A 93 -7.09 -11.08 0.94
CA CYS A 93 -8.07 -11.11 -0.14
C CYS A 93 -7.62 -12.02 -1.29
N ARG A 94 -8.56 -12.22 -2.23
CA ARG A 94 -8.37 -12.99 -3.46
C ARG A 94 -9.19 -12.40 -4.59
N ALA A 95 -8.81 -12.73 -5.83
CA ALA A 95 -9.70 -12.55 -6.96
C ALA A 95 -10.73 -13.68 -7.01
N VAL A 96 -12.01 -13.34 -7.15
CA VAL A 96 -13.13 -14.30 -7.30
C VAL A 96 -13.76 -14.30 -8.69
N GLY A 97 -13.32 -13.38 -9.54
CA GLY A 97 -13.80 -13.18 -10.90
C GLY A 97 -13.13 -11.96 -11.51
N TYR A 98 -13.47 -11.67 -12.77
CA TYR A 98 -12.94 -10.53 -13.50
C TYR A 98 -14.06 -9.82 -14.25
N GLU A 99 -13.92 -8.51 -14.40
CA GLU A 99 -14.80 -7.68 -15.22
C GLU A 99 -13.98 -6.91 -16.26
N PRO A 100 -14.43 -6.83 -17.52
CA PRO A 100 -13.76 -6.00 -18.51
C PRO A 100 -13.99 -4.52 -18.22
N LYS A 101 -12.92 -3.72 -18.33
CA LYS A 101 -12.93 -2.27 -18.23
C LYS A 101 -12.11 -1.66 -19.34
N MET A 102 -12.62 -0.58 -19.92
CA MET A 102 -11.85 0.24 -20.85
C MET A 102 -10.93 1.15 -20.04
N MET A 103 -9.65 0.84 -20.05
CA MET A 103 -8.64 1.63 -19.36
C MET A 103 -7.58 2.09 -20.36
N ARG A 104 -7.01 3.26 -20.11
CA ARG A 104 -5.87 3.72 -20.88
C ARG A 104 -4.62 3.00 -20.36
N VAL A 105 -3.94 2.27 -21.24
CA VAL A 105 -2.68 1.62 -20.90
C VAL A 105 -1.60 2.70 -20.79
N MET A 106 -0.77 2.64 -19.75
CA MET A 106 0.37 3.54 -19.60
C MET A 106 1.29 3.45 -20.82
N GLY A 107 1.46 4.59 -21.52
CA GLY A 107 2.25 4.66 -22.76
C GLY A 107 1.45 4.52 -24.05
N GLU A 108 0.15 4.23 -23.99
CA GLU A 108 -0.74 4.17 -25.15
C GLU A 108 -1.70 5.37 -25.20
N GLU A 109 -2.02 5.83 -26.42
CA GLU A 109 -3.06 6.84 -26.63
C GLU A 109 -4.47 6.23 -26.67
N GLU A 110 -4.57 4.92 -26.93
CA GLU A 110 -5.83 4.21 -27.03
C GLU A 110 -6.26 3.58 -25.69
N TYR A 111 -7.57 3.42 -25.54
CA TYR A 111 -8.14 2.66 -24.44
C TYR A 111 -8.18 1.19 -24.85
N SER A 112 -7.67 0.34 -23.97
CA SER A 112 -7.70 -1.11 -24.15
C SER A 112 -8.69 -1.72 -23.18
N GLU A 113 -9.37 -2.77 -23.63
CA GLU A 113 -10.23 -3.57 -22.77
C GLU A 113 -9.34 -4.46 -21.90
N ILE A 114 -9.48 -4.27 -20.60
CA ILE A 114 -8.63 -4.82 -19.57
C ILE A 114 -9.53 -5.55 -18.58
N GLU A 115 -9.26 -6.82 -18.33
CA GLU A 115 -9.92 -7.55 -17.24
C GLU A 115 -9.38 -7.03 -15.92
N VAL A 116 -10.26 -6.62 -14.99
CA VAL A 116 -9.89 -6.22 -13.63
C VAL A 116 -10.53 -7.18 -12.62
N PRO A 117 -9.86 -7.51 -11.49
CA PRO A 117 -10.39 -8.50 -10.56
C PRO A 117 -11.55 -7.95 -9.73
N ILE A 118 -12.55 -8.81 -9.52
CA ILE A 118 -13.50 -8.72 -8.41
C ILE A 118 -12.80 -9.33 -7.19
N ILE A 119 -12.67 -8.55 -6.12
CA ILE A 119 -11.82 -8.86 -4.97
C ILE A 119 -12.72 -9.22 -3.78
N ALA A 120 -12.55 -10.44 -3.26
CA ALA A 120 -13.19 -10.85 -2.02
C ALA A 120 -12.16 -10.94 -0.90
N PHE A 121 -12.48 -10.33 0.23
CA PHE A 121 -11.70 -10.44 1.46
C PHE A 121 -12.13 -11.68 2.24
N ASP A 122 -11.16 -12.51 2.62
CA ASP A 122 -11.38 -13.63 3.55
C ASP A 122 -11.48 -13.13 4.99
N PHE A 123 -10.69 -12.10 5.33
CA PHE A 123 -10.81 -11.37 6.60
C PHE A 123 -10.20 -9.98 6.50
N VAL A 124 -10.65 -9.12 7.42
CA VAL A 124 -10.04 -7.81 7.72
C VAL A 124 -10.07 -7.67 9.24
N ALA A 125 -8.91 -7.54 9.87
CA ALA A 125 -8.80 -7.57 11.34
C ALA A 125 -7.85 -6.49 11.85
N ARG A 126 -8.16 -5.96 13.04
CA ARG A 126 -7.26 -5.15 13.83
C ARG A 126 -6.78 -5.93 15.05
N LEU A 127 -5.54 -6.40 15.02
CA LEU A 127 -4.96 -7.10 16.16
C LEU A 127 -4.41 -6.07 17.15
N LYS A 128 -4.76 -6.22 18.43
CA LYS A 128 -4.30 -5.33 19.51
C LYS A 128 -3.56 -6.14 20.56
N PRO A 129 -2.44 -5.61 21.11
CA PRO A 129 -1.71 -6.27 22.19
C PRO A 129 -2.66 -6.71 23.31
N ARG A 130 -2.50 -7.95 23.78
CA ARG A 130 -3.38 -8.52 24.80
C ARG A 130 -2.99 -8.02 26.19
N VAL A 131 -3.39 -6.80 26.50
CA VAL A 131 -3.04 -6.10 27.74
C VAL A 131 -3.44 -6.91 28.98
N GLU A 132 -4.56 -7.63 28.92
CA GLU A 132 -5.04 -8.50 30.01
C GLU A 132 -4.11 -9.69 30.31
N TYR A 133 -3.31 -10.13 29.33
CA TYR A 133 -2.27 -11.16 29.48
C TYR A 133 -0.87 -10.58 29.70
N GLY A 134 -0.77 -9.25 29.88
CA GLY A 134 0.49 -8.55 30.17
C GLY A 134 1.29 -8.14 28.94
N GLU A 135 0.75 -8.31 27.73
CA GLU A 135 1.36 -7.81 26.50
C GLU A 135 1.27 -6.28 26.45
N ARG A 136 2.40 -5.62 26.21
CA ARG A 136 2.47 -4.15 26.03
C ARG A 136 2.59 -3.73 24.58
N GLU A 137 3.08 -4.63 23.74
CA GLU A 137 3.33 -4.44 22.32
C GLU A 137 2.92 -5.71 21.59
N MET A 138 2.60 -5.58 20.31
CA MET A 138 2.23 -6.72 19.49
C MET A 138 3.43 -7.68 19.32
N ALA A 139 3.21 -8.96 19.63
CA ALA A 139 4.21 -10.00 19.45
C ALA A 139 4.24 -10.47 17.99
N PHE A 140 5.37 -10.26 17.30
CA PHE A 140 5.57 -10.72 15.92
C PHE A 140 5.43 -12.25 15.76
N ASP A 141 5.83 -13.01 16.78
CA ASP A 141 5.66 -14.46 16.81
C ASP A 141 4.19 -14.87 16.69
N ALA A 142 3.27 -14.06 17.20
CA ALA A 142 1.84 -14.33 17.10
C ALA A 142 1.32 -14.15 15.66
N ILE A 143 1.86 -13.17 14.92
CA ILE A 143 1.55 -12.96 13.51
C ILE A 143 2.12 -14.09 12.66
N LEU A 144 3.36 -14.52 12.93
CA LEU A 144 3.96 -15.66 12.24
C LEU A 144 3.17 -16.95 12.48
N ALA A 145 2.75 -17.20 13.73
CA ALA A 145 1.91 -18.35 14.07
C ALA A 145 0.56 -18.32 13.34
N LEU A 146 -0.04 -17.13 13.18
CA LEU A 146 -1.26 -16.95 12.41
C LEU A 146 -1.05 -17.27 10.92
N ILE A 147 0.04 -16.80 10.31
CA ILE A 147 0.39 -17.10 8.91
C ILE A 147 0.61 -18.61 8.71
N GLU A 148 1.34 -19.26 9.63
CA GLU A 148 1.53 -20.71 9.61
C GLU A 148 0.20 -21.47 9.76
N GLU A 149 -0.69 -20.99 10.62
CA GLU A 149 -2.02 -21.58 10.79
C GLU A 149 -2.84 -21.47 9.49
N LEU A 150 -2.87 -20.29 8.87
CA LEU A 150 -3.58 -20.05 7.61
C LEU A 150 -3.06 -20.97 6.49
N GLN A 151 -1.73 -21.02 6.28
CA GLN A 151 -1.11 -21.82 5.23
C GLN A 151 -1.29 -23.33 5.47
N PHE A 152 -0.86 -23.82 6.63
CA PHE A 152 -0.66 -25.26 6.83
C PHE A 152 -1.86 -25.97 7.48
N ARG A 153 -2.66 -25.28 8.30
CA ARG A 153 -3.81 -25.89 8.97
C ARG A 153 -5.13 -25.57 8.31
N ARG A 154 -5.28 -24.34 7.81
CA ARG A 154 -6.51 -23.86 7.17
C ARG A 154 -6.47 -23.94 5.64
N GLN A 155 -5.35 -24.35 5.06
CA GLN A 155 -5.21 -24.63 3.63
C GLN A 155 -5.43 -23.42 2.72
N TYR A 156 -5.16 -22.20 3.20
CA TYR A 156 -5.13 -21.03 2.33
C TYR A 156 -3.90 -21.09 1.42
N ASN A 157 -4.07 -20.78 0.14
CA ASN A 157 -2.96 -20.75 -0.81
C ASN A 157 -2.21 -19.42 -0.73
N LEU A 158 -1.37 -19.24 0.29
CA LEU A 158 -0.47 -18.09 0.41
C LEU A 158 0.79 -18.27 -0.43
N ALA A 159 1.16 -19.52 -0.74
CA ALA A 159 2.36 -19.84 -1.52
C ALA A 159 2.29 -19.35 -2.98
N ASP A 160 1.10 -19.38 -3.60
CA ASP A 160 0.91 -18.82 -4.95
C ASP A 160 0.54 -17.32 -4.94
N GLY A 161 0.42 -16.74 -3.74
CA GLY A 161 0.02 -15.37 -3.51
C GLY A 161 1.17 -14.43 -3.17
N LEU A 162 0.90 -13.42 -2.34
CA LEU A 162 1.90 -12.46 -1.89
C LEU A 162 1.53 -11.91 -0.52
N ILE A 163 2.49 -11.93 0.41
CA ILE A 163 2.40 -11.23 1.70
C ILE A 163 3.27 -9.99 1.65
N THR A 164 2.73 -8.85 2.07
CA THR A 164 3.50 -7.61 2.16
C THR A 164 3.41 -7.00 3.54
N PHE A 165 4.48 -6.29 3.92
CA PHE A 165 4.57 -5.58 5.19
C PHE A 165 4.84 -4.11 4.95
N ASP A 166 4.31 -3.24 5.81
CA ASP A 166 4.80 -1.86 5.89
C ASP A 166 6.10 -1.80 6.75
N ARG A 167 7.03 -0.93 6.35
CA ARG A 167 8.30 -0.59 7.04
C ARG A 167 9.43 -1.64 7.16
N PHE A 168 10.63 -1.11 7.39
CA PHE A 168 11.92 -1.81 7.51
C PHE A 168 12.02 -2.77 8.72
N GLN A 169 11.30 -2.52 9.83
CA GLN A 169 11.34 -3.42 11.00
C GLN A 169 10.84 -4.85 10.70
N SER A 170 10.19 -5.03 9.55
CA SER A 170 9.65 -6.29 9.06
C SER A 170 10.69 -7.25 8.49
N HIS A 171 11.99 -6.90 8.44
CA HIS A 171 13.01 -7.78 7.84
C HIS A 171 13.04 -9.20 8.42
N HIS A 172 12.96 -9.33 9.74
CA HIS A 172 12.92 -10.65 10.39
C HIS A 172 11.65 -11.43 10.01
N MET A 173 10.51 -10.75 9.94
CA MET A 173 9.24 -11.36 9.53
C MET A 173 9.30 -11.82 8.08
N ILE A 174 9.84 -10.99 7.18
CA ILE A 174 10.01 -11.31 5.77
C ILE A 174 10.88 -12.56 5.60
N SER A 175 12.03 -12.63 6.29
CA SER A 175 12.89 -13.82 6.23
C SER A 175 12.17 -15.07 6.76
N SER A 176 11.41 -14.95 7.84
CA SER A 176 10.66 -16.06 8.44
C SER A 176 9.55 -16.55 7.51
N VAL A 177 8.73 -15.65 6.97
CA VAL A 177 7.64 -15.99 6.05
C VAL A 177 8.16 -16.56 4.73
N ARG A 178 9.25 -16.02 4.17
CA ARG A 178 9.90 -16.60 2.98
C ARG A 178 10.41 -18.02 3.22
N SER A 179 10.88 -18.33 4.42
CA SER A 179 11.32 -19.70 4.76
C SER A 179 10.18 -20.73 4.72
N LEU A 180 8.92 -20.27 4.80
CA LEU A 180 7.72 -21.09 4.63
C LEU A 180 7.36 -21.30 3.15
N GLY A 181 8.12 -20.74 2.21
CA GLY A 181 7.85 -20.81 0.78
C GLY A 181 6.80 -19.81 0.29
N ILE A 182 6.56 -18.73 1.04
CA ILE A 182 5.56 -17.71 0.71
C ILE A 182 6.25 -16.46 0.12
N PRO A 183 5.88 -15.99 -1.09
CA PRO A 183 6.39 -14.75 -1.65
C PRO A 183 6.11 -13.58 -0.71
N THR A 184 7.17 -12.86 -0.31
CA THR A 184 7.05 -11.79 0.70
C THR A 184 7.92 -10.57 0.43
N GLY A 185 7.37 -9.36 0.52
CA GLY A 185 8.11 -8.10 0.31
C GLY A 185 7.63 -6.91 1.14
N LEU A 186 8.26 -5.75 0.90
CA LEU A 186 7.89 -4.47 1.51
C LEU A 186 7.03 -3.67 0.54
N LEU A 187 5.89 -3.17 1.03
CA LEU A 187 5.00 -2.30 0.28
C LEU A 187 4.65 -1.10 1.17
N SER A 188 5.02 0.10 0.73
CA SER A 188 4.56 1.34 1.38
C SER A 188 3.27 1.81 0.73
N VAL A 189 2.21 1.90 1.53
CA VAL A 189 0.87 2.37 1.10
C VAL A 189 0.89 3.89 0.84
N ASP A 190 1.60 4.65 1.68
CA ASP A 190 1.73 6.11 1.57
C ASP A 190 2.54 6.53 0.34
N ALA A 191 3.68 5.87 0.12
CA ALA A 191 4.66 6.24 -0.89
C ALA A 191 5.06 5.03 -1.74
N THR A 192 4.14 4.57 -2.57
CA THR A 192 4.40 3.45 -3.48
C THR A 192 5.39 3.88 -4.57
N THR A 193 6.60 3.37 -4.50
CA THR A 193 7.69 3.58 -5.47
C THR A 193 8.01 2.34 -6.29
N SER A 194 7.47 1.19 -5.90
CA SER A 194 7.66 -0.08 -6.59
C SER A 194 6.44 -0.97 -6.50
N LEU A 195 6.20 -1.73 -7.57
CA LEU A 195 5.23 -2.82 -7.62
C LEU A 195 5.95 -4.13 -7.32
N LEU A 196 5.31 -4.98 -6.52
CA LEU A 196 5.77 -6.34 -6.29
C LEU A 196 4.95 -7.30 -7.15
N LYS A 197 5.63 -7.98 -8.07
CA LYS A 197 5.06 -9.06 -8.88
C LYS A 197 5.60 -10.40 -8.42
N VAL A 198 4.74 -11.39 -8.25
CA VAL A 198 5.15 -12.76 -7.93
C VAL A 198 5.89 -13.35 -9.14
N ASP A 199 7.09 -13.88 -8.91
CA ASP A 199 7.95 -14.47 -9.93
C ASP A 199 8.71 -15.67 -9.36
N PHE A 200 8.14 -16.86 -9.53
CA PHE A 200 8.71 -18.12 -9.04
C PHE A 200 10.03 -18.54 -9.70
N THR A 201 10.49 -17.82 -10.74
CA THR A 201 11.80 -18.08 -11.33
C THR A 201 12.93 -17.52 -10.46
N ARG A 202 12.62 -16.58 -9.56
CA ARG A 202 13.58 -15.93 -8.66
C ARG A 202 13.63 -16.62 -7.30
N GLN A 203 14.78 -16.52 -6.64
CA GLN A 203 14.99 -17.13 -5.32
C GLN A 203 14.10 -16.52 -4.23
N ASP A 204 13.83 -15.22 -4.30
CA ASP A 204 12.96 -14.49 -3.40
C ASP A 204 11.48 -14.46 -3.85
N MET A 205 11.19 -15.14 -4.96
CA MET A 205 9.86 -15.32 -5.58
C MET A 205 9.15 -14.01 -5.96
N ILE A 206 9.89 -12.89 -6.03
CA ILE A 206 9.33 -11.57 -6.31
C ILE A 206 10.20 -10.81 -7.30
N ARG A 207 9.55 -10.15 -8.26
CA ARG A 207 10.12 -9.11 -9.11
C ARG A 207 9.63 -7.74 -8.65
N LYS A 208 10.56 -6.82 -8.38
CA LYS A 208 10.25 -5.41 -8.11
C LYS A 208 10.24 -4.64 -9.43
N ILE A 209 9.15 -3.94 -9.73
CA ILE A 209 9.04 -3.06 -10.89
C ILE A 209 9.02 -1.63 -10.37
N GLY A 210 10.01 -0.83 -10.75
CA GLY A 210 10.05 0.59 -10.42
C GLY A 210 8.89 1.30 -11.12
N VAL A 211 8.14 2.10 -10.36
CA VAL A 211 7.09 2.97 -10.91
C VAL A 211 7.41 4.41 -10.54
N PRO A 212 6.98 5.38 -11.36
CA PRO A 212 6.97 6.78 -10.93
C PRO A 212 6.34 6.85 -9.54
N ARG A 213 6.96 7.60 -8.62
CA ARG A 213 6.42 7.75 -7.27
C ARG A 213 5.02 8.32 -7.40
N GLU A 214 4.03 7.48 -7.11
CA GLU A 214 2.62 7.82 -7.09
C GLU A 214 2.17 7.76 -5.63
N PRO A 215 2.17 8.91 -4.94
CA PRO A 215 1.66 8.98 -3.59
C PRO A 215 0.25 8.38 -3.51
N SER A 216 0.02 7.54 -2.50
CA SER A 216 -1.29 6.91 -2.28
C SER A 216 -1.81 6.02 -3.43
N ALA A 217 -0.95 5.45 -4.28
CA ALA A 217 -1.37 4.54 -5.36
C ALA A 217 -2.19 3.35 -4.83
N ALA A 218 -1.76 2.74 -3.72
CA ALA A 218 -2.50 1.67 -3.06
C ALA A 218 -3.89 2.12 -2.57
N MET A 219 -3.97 3.31 -1.98
CA MET A 219 -5.25 3.91 -1.57
C MET A 219 -6.14 4.25 -2.76
N GLY A 220 -5.55 4.68 -3.89
CA GLY A 220 -6.23 4.89 -5.16
C GLY A 220 -6.87 3.59 -5.66
N ALA A 221 -6.11 2.48 -5.68
CA ALA A 221 -6.62 1.18 -6.07
C ALA A 221 -7.79 0.71 -5.19
N LEU A 222 -7.73 0.94 -3.87
CA LEU A 222 -8.84 0.69 -2.95
C LEU A 222 -10.07 1.53 -3.30
N ARG A 223 -9.90 2.84 -3.47
CA ARG A 223 -11.00 3.75 -3.83
C ARG A 223 -11.66 3.35 -5.15
N ASP A 224 -10.86 3.03 -6.16
CA ASP A 224 -11.37 2.68 -7.47
C ASP A 224 -12.12 1.33 -7.40
N ALA A 225 -11.60 0.34 -6.67
CA ALA A 225 -12.31 -0.92 -6.45
C ALA A 225 -13.63 -0.76 -5.67
N LEU A 226 -13.67 0.14 -4.68
CA LEU A 226 -14.91 0.49 -3.96
C LEU A 226 -15.94 1.12 -4.90
N TYR A 227 -15.54 2.15 -5.65
CA TYR A 227 -16.44 2.91 -6.52
C TYR A 227 -16.95 2.10 -7.71
N GLU A 228 -16.18 1.10 -8.12
CA GLU A 228 -16.54 0.18 -9.20
C GLU A 228 -17.31 -1.04 -8.70
N HIS A 229 -17.66 -1.10 -7.41
CA HIS A 229 -18.38 -2.22 -6.80
C HIS A 229 -17.66 -3.58 -6.95
N ARG A 230 -16.33 -3.57 -6.97
CA ARG A 230 -15.49 -4.76 -7.12
C ARG A 230 -15.07 -5.39 -5.79
N LEU A 231 -15.45 -4.82 -4.66
CA LEU A 231 -15.09 -5.35 -3.34
C LEU A 231 -16.22 -6.14 -2.68
N ILE A 232 -15.86 -7.30 -2.15
CA ILE A 232 -16.68 -8.12 -1.26
C ILE A 232 -15.95 -8.18 0.08
N LEU A 233 -16.49 -7.48 1.08
CA LEU A 233 -15.88 -7.37 2.42
C LEU A 233 -16.57 -8.32 3.41
N PRO A 234 -15.83 -8.92 4.37
CA PRO A 234 -16.41 -9.77 5.38
C PRO A 234 -17.31 -8.98 6.34
N GLN A 235 -18.18 -9.70 7.04
CA GLN A 235 -18.97 -9.12 8.13
C GLN A 235 -18.04 -8.79 9.30
N MET A 236 -17.55 -7.56 9.32
CA MET A 236 -16.87 -6.99 10.47
C MET A 236 -17.94 -6.43 11.41
N SER A 237 -17.77 -6.62 12.72
CA SER A 237 -18.57 -5.92 13.73
C SER A 237 -17.63 -5.50 14.83
N MET A 238 -17.70 -4.23 15.24
CA MET A 238 -17.14 -3.87 16.54
C MET A 238 -17.92 -4.58 17.65
N ALA A 239 -17.30 -4.74 18.82
CA ALA A 239 -17.93 -5.33 20.00
C ALA A 239 -19.25 -4.63 20.40
N ASP A 240 -19.40 -3.36 20.04
CA ASP A 240 -20.60 -2.55 20.27
C ASP A 240 -21.63 -2.57 19.12
N GLN A 241 -21.34 -3.29 18.03
CA GLN A 241 -22.17 -3.44 16.83
C GLN A 241 -22.57 -2.12 16.15
N SER A 242 -21.88 -1.01 16.44
CA SER A 242 -22.28 0.32 15.97
C SER A 242 -21.79 0.62 14.56
N ARG A 243 -20.53 0.27 14.26
CA ARG A 243 -19.82 0.44 12.98
C ARG A 243 -18.70 -0.58 12.87
N THR A 244 -18.10 -0.72 11.70
CA THR A 244 -16.85 -1.48 11.53
C THR A 244 -15.63 -0.56 11.70
N TRP A 245 -14.46 -1.12 12.08
CA TRP A 245 -13.22 -0.33 12.10
C TRP A 245 -12.91 0.28 10.73
N LEU A 246 -13.11 -0.51 9.67
CA LEU A 246 -12.89 -0.06 8.30
C LEU A 246 -13.81 1.11 7.92
N GLU A 247 -15.10 1.04 8.26
CA GLU A 247 -16.06 2.14 8.04
C GLU A 247 -15.62 3.42 8.74
N LYS A 248 -15.21 3.31 10.01
CA LYS A 248 -14.72 4.45 10.78
C LYS A 248 -13.48 5.07 10.12
N GLU A 249 -12.49 4.26 9.75
CA GLU A 249 -11.25 4.75 9.14
C GLU A 249 -11.50 5.34 7.74
N ILE A 250 -12.45 4.80 6.96
CA ILE A 250 -12.88 5.38 5.68
C ILE A 250 -13.49 6.78 5.88
N ASP A 251 -14.41 6.94 6.83
CA ASP A 251 -15.04 8.22 7.16
C ASP A 251 -14.03 9.27 7.65
N GLU A 252 -13.00 8.82 8.35
CA GLU A 252 -11.94 9.64 8.95
C GLU A 252 -10.77 9.92 7.99
N SER A 253 -10.78 9.35 6.78
CA SER A 253 -9.72 9.51 5.78
C SER A 253 -9.89 10.77 4.93
N GLN A 254 -8.85 11.59 4.89
CA GLN A 254 -8.80 12.86 4.16
C GLN A 254 -7.59 12.89 3.22
N PHE A 255 -7.73 13.58 2.09
CA PHE A 255 -6.57 13.84 1.24
C PHE A 255 -5.87 15.13 1.69
N ASP A 256 -4.59 15.03 2.04
CA ASP A 256 -3.71 16.17 2.31
C ASP A 256 -3.01 16.58 1.00
N PRO A 257 -3.42 17.70 0.38
CA PRO A 257 -2.86 18.12 -0.91
C PRO A 257 -1.41 18.58 -0.83
N ASP A 258 -0.94 18.99 0.36
CA ASP A 258 0.44 19.45 0.57
C ASP A 258 1.39 18.26 0.67
N LYS A 259 0.96 17.18 1.35
CA LYS A 259 1.73 15.94 1.45
C LYS A 259 1.47 14.97 0.29
N GLN A 260 0.50 15.31 -0.57
CA GLN A 260 -0.05 14.46 -1.63
C GLN A 260 -0.44 13.06 -1.14
N LYS A 261 -0.94 12.92 0.09
CA LYS A 261 -1.25 11.60 0.64
C LYS A 261 -2.56 11.56 1.40
N VAL A 262 -3.10 10.36 1.55
CA VAL A 262 -4.22 10.14 2.47
C VAL A 262 -3.72 10.24 3.90
N VAL A 263 -4.42 11.03 4.71
CA VAL A 263 -4.16 11.23 6.13
C VAL A 263 -5.44 10.99 6.91
N LYS A 264 -5.30 10.51 8.15
CA LYS A 264 -6.41 10.44 9.10
C LYS A 264 -6.67 11.78 9.78
N ILE A 265 -7.87 11.95 10.32
CA ILE A 265 -8.15 13.03 11.27
C ILE A 265 -7.29 12.90 12.53
N GLU A 266 -7.06 14.02 13.21
CA GLU A 266 -6.29 14.04 14.46
C GLU A 266 -6.90 13.09 15.51
N GLY A 267 -6.08 12.16 16.03
CA GLY A 267 -6.51 11.11 16.97
C GLY A 267 -7.19 9.90 16.32
N GLY A 268 -7.33 9.87 14.99
CA GLY A 268 -7.83 8.73 14.22
C GLY A 268 -6.79 7.61 14.03
N SER A 269 -7.25 6.50 13.46
CA SER A 269 -6.45 5.33 13.09
C SER A 269 -6.52 5.10 11.58
N ASP A 270 -5.51 4.50 10.99
CA ASP A 270 -5.49 4.12 9.57
C ASP A 270 -4.92 2.71 9.32
N ASP A 271 -4.57 1.98 10.39
CA ASP A 271 -3.98 0.65 10.29
C ASP A 271 -4.82 -0.32 9.44
N VAL A 272 -6.16 -0.32 9.61
CA VAL A 272 -7.03 -1.27 8.93
C VAL A 272 -7.20 -0.88 7.47
N ILE A 273 -7.44 0.40 7.19
CA ILE A 273 -7.62 0.88 5.82
C ILE A 273 -6.33 0.78 5.00
N GLN A 274 -5.16 1.03 5.59
CA GLN A 274 -3.87 0.83 4.93
C GLN A 274 -3.63 -0.64 4.64
N SER A 275 -3.90 -1.52 5.61
CA SER A 275 -3.87 -2.98 5.40
C SER A 275 -4.74 -3.39 4.21
N VAL A 276 -6.00 -2.98 4.18
CA VAL A 276 -6.95 -3.30 3.10
C VAL A 276 -6.45 -2.75 1.76
N ALA A 277 -5.94 -1.52 1.73
CA ALA A 277 -5.41 -0.91 0.52
C ALA A 277 -4.21 -1.68 -0.05
N GLY A 278 -3.26 -2.10 0.80
CA GLY A 278 -2.13 -2.91 0.35
C GLY A 278 -2.56 -4.28 -0.19
N SER A 279 -3.54 -4.95 0.44
CA SER A 279 -4.10 -6.21 -0.04
C SER A 279 -4.77 -6.05 -1.41
N VAL A 280 -5.63 -5.04 -1.58
CA VAL A 280 -6.25 -4.71 -2.87
C VAL A 280 -5.19 -4.44 -3.93
N PHE A 281 -4.20 -3.62 -3.60
CA PHE A 281 -3.14 -3.24 -4.53
C PHE A 281 -2.35 -4.45 -5.02
N ASN A 282 -1.96 -5.35 -4.11
CA ASN A 282 -1.28 -6.58 -4.47
C ASN A 282 -2.16 -7.49 -5.34
N CYS A 283 -3.44 -7.62 -5.01
CA CYS A 283 -4.39 -8.43 -5.79
C CYS A 283 -4.58 -7.86 -7.20
N VAL A 284 -4.79 -6.55 -7.35
CA VAL A 284 -4.91 -5.90 -8.67
C VAL A 284 -3.64 -6.08 -9.48
N ASN A 285 -2.47 -6.01 -8.85
CA ASN A 285 -1.22 -6.17 -9.58
C ASN A 285 -0.92 -7.63 -9.93
N ASN A 286 -1.30 -8.62 -9.12
CA ASN A 286 -0.84 -10.01 -9.31
C ASN A 286 -1.92 -10.96 -9.84
N ALA A 287 -3.20 -10.69 -9.59
CA ALA A 287 -4.28 -11.56 -10.05
C ALA A 287 -4.68 -11.28 -11.49
N THR A 288 -4.35 -10.10 -11.99
CA THR A 288 -4.73 -9.69 -13.33
C THR A 288 -3.74 -10.25 -14.33
N ASP A 289 -4.22 -10.94 -15.38
CA ASP A 289 -3.41 -11.61 -16.43
C ASP A 289 -2.59 -10.63 -17.30
N MET A 290 -2.48 -9.40 -16.81
CA MET A 290 -1.77 -8.35 -17.47
C MET A 290 -0.30 -8.38 -17.06
N GLY A 291 0.53 -8.59 -18.08
CA GLY A 291 1.79 -7.88 -18.27
C GLY A 291 1.56 -6.36 -18.30
N PHE A 292 0.99 -5.83 -17.21
CA PHE A 292 0.75 -4.42 -16.95
C PHE A 292 2.11 -3.80 -16.66
N MET A 293 2.81 -3.49 -17.74
CA MET A 293 3.71 -2.37 -17.96
C MET A 293 4.55 -2.67 -19.21
N PRO A 294 4.95 -1.65 -19.98
CA PRO A 294 6.01 -1.82 -20.97
C PRO A 294 7.20 -2.53 -20.31
N ASP A 295 8.04 -3.19 -21.10
CA ASP A 295 9.40 -3.54 -20.67
C ASP A 295 10.07 -2.23 -20.19
N VAL A 296 9.92 -1.93 -18.90
CA VAL A 296 10.72 -0.90 -18.26
C VAL A 296 12.04 -1.62 -18.08
N ASP A 297 13.03 -1.20 -18.86
CA ASP A 297 14.39 -1.73 -18.81
C ASP A 297 14.76 -2.00 -17.36
N GLU A 298 15.22 -3.23 -17.10
CA GLU A 298 15.77 -3.61 -15.81
C GLU A 298 16.69 -2.47 -15.38
N VAL A 299 16.37 -1.80 -14.27
CA VAL A 299 17.38 -0.97 -13.62
C VAL A 299 18.35 -1.98 -13.06
N GLU A 300 19.37 -2.33 -13.85
CA GLU A 300 20.56 -3.01 -13.37
C GLU A 300 21.02 -2.17 -12.18
N GLU A 301 20.99 -2.76 -10.98
CA GLU A 301 21.78 -2.24 -9.88
C GLU A 301 23.23 -2.30 -10.35
N ASP A 302 23.72 -1.19 -10.88
CA ASP A 302 25.08 -1.05 -11.41
C ASP A 302 26.07 -1.28 -10.25
N ASP A 303 26.51 -2.53 -10.11
CA ASP A 303 27.51 -3.01 -9.16
C ASP A 303 28.94 -2.61 -9.63
N HIS A 304 29.08 -1.39 -10.15
CA HIS A 304 30.30 -0.81 -10.69
C HIS A 304 30.87 0.26 -9.77
N PHE A 305 31.38 -0.19 -8.61
CA PHE A 305 32.42 0.55 -7.89
C PHE A 305 33.64 -0.33 -7.59
N SER A 306 34.29 -0.81 -8.65
CA SER A 306 35.63 -1.39 -8.53
C SER A 306 36.70 -0.28 -8.47
N GLY A 307 37.17 0.03 -7.26
CA GLY A 307 38.57 0.41 -7.06
C GLY A 307 38.84 1.71 -6.30
N ARG A 308 38.92 1.65 -4.97
CA ARG A 308 40.18 1.79 -4.20
C ARG A 308 39.93 1.83 -2.68
N VAL A 309 40.55 0.87 -2.02
CA VAL A 309 41.19 0.94 -0.68
C VAL A 309 40.29 1.31 0.52
N GLY A 310 39.72 0.26 1.12
CA GLY A 310 39.65 0.02 2.57
C GLY A 310 39.23 1.16 3.48
N MET A 311 37.93 1.28 3.73
CA MET A 311 37.37 1.79 4.97
C MET A 311 36.14 0.95 5.33
N SER A 312 35.96 0.70 6.63
CA SER A 312 34.92 -0.10 7.25
C SER A 312 33.51 0.43 6.93
N LEU A 313 32.57 -0.49 6.81
CA LEU A 313 31.13 -0.22 6.86
C LEU A 313 30.80 0.27 8.29
N GLU A 314 30.76 1.58 8.47
CA GLU A 314 30.14 2.25 9.62
C GLU A 314 29.01 3.13 9.08
N ASP A 315 27.80 2.76 9.52
CA ASP A 315 26.64 3.59 9.83
C ASP A 315 26.11 4.59 8.77
N GLU A 316 25.05 4.16 8.07
CA GLU A 316 23.99 5.09 7.68
C GLU A 316 23.39 5.67 8.97
N TYR A 317 23.62 6.97 9.19
CA TYR A 317 23.14 7.69 10.37
C TYR A 317 21.61 7.73 10.37
N ILE A 318 21.02 6.94 11.25
CA ILE A 318 19.62 6.99 11.65
C ILE A 318 19.53 7.99 12.81
N ASN A 319 18.70 9.02 12.72
CA ASN A 319 18.43 9.90 13.86
C ASN A 319 17.54 9.17 14.90
N GLU A 320 17.52 9.67 16.15
CA GLU A 320 16.82 9.03 17.28
C GLU A 320 15.30 8.84 17.04
N ASP A 321 14.74 9.45 16.00
CA ASP A 321 13.33 9.41 15.62
C ASP A 321 13.02 8.45 14.44
N GLY A 322 14.02 7.76 13.90
CA GLY A 322 13.84 6.72 12.88
C GLY A 322 13.56 7.23 11.46
N TYR A 323 13.93 8.47 11.16
CA TYR A 323 13.89 9.01 9.80
C TYR A 323 15.29 9.00 9.16
N ILE A 324 15.34 8.80 7.84
CA ILE A 324 16.50 9.14 7.02
C ILE A 324 16.43 10.66 6.82
N GLU A 325 17.46 11.41 7.20
CA GLU A 325 17.52 12.85 6.92
C GLU A 325 17.56 13.07 5.40
N ASP A 326 16.52 13.72 4.86
CA ASP A 326 16.36 14.10 3.44
C ASP A 326 17.03 15.45 3.12
N ASP A 327 18.01 15.90 3.91
CA ASP A 327 18.67 17.19 3.70
C ASP A 327 20.13 17.00 3.26
N TYR A 328 20.32 16.57 2.01
CA TYR A 328 21.57 16.85 1.29
C TYR A 328 21.48 18.26 0.69
N GLU A 329 21.75 19.28 1.50
CA GLU A 329 22.18 20.57 0.97
C GLU A 329 23.66 20.43 0.57
N PRO A 330 24.02 20.47 -0.73
CA PRO A 330 25.41 20.48 -1.09
C PRO A 330 26.03 21.79 -0.59
N ASP A 331 27.05 21.67 0.26
CA ASP A 331 27.93 22.76 0.64
C ASP A 331 28.46 23.43 -0.64
N ILE A 332 27.91 24.59 -1.00
CA ILE A 332 28.51 25.47 -1.98
C ILE A 332 29.68 26.14 -1.26
N GLU A 333 30.86 25.50 -1.32
CA GLU A 333 32.10 26.19 -1.00
C GLU A 333 32.21 27.43 -1.89
N GLU A 334 32.25 28.60 -1.25
CA GLU A 334 32.60 29.88 -1.88
C GLU A 334 33.94 29.74 -2.61
N ALA A 335 33.87 29.53 -3.93
CA ALA A 335 35.01 29.69 -4.81
C ALA A 335 35.39 31.17 -4.87
N THR A 336 36.29 31.53 -3.95
CA THR A 336 36.98 32.81 -3.88
C THR A 336 37.73 33.15 -5.17
N ASP A 337 37.69 34.44 -5.48
CA ASP A 337 38.29 35.16 -6.59
C ASP A 337 39.60 34.60 -7.17
N LEU A 338 39.61 34.40 -8.50
CA LEU A 338 40.84 34.53 -9.30
C LEU A 338 40.61 35.44 -10.53
N PRO A 339 41.61 36.27 -10.88
CA PRO A 339 41.39 37.54 -11.58
C PRO A 339 41.28 37.41 -13.11
N LEU A 340 40.44 38.29 -13.66
CA LEU A 340 40.36 38.68 -15.07
C LEU A 340 41.74 39.07 -15.60
N ASN A 341 42.33 38.21 -16.44
CA ASN A 341 43.50 38.57 -17.22
C ASN A 341 43.06 39.02 -18.63
N THR A 342 43.18 40.32 -18.83
CA THR A 342 43.22 41.03 -20.11
C THR A 342 44.15 40.36 -21.12
N MET A 343 43.63 40.03 -22.30
CA MET A 343 44.37 40.18 -23.56
C MET A 343 43.44 40.73 -24.63
N LEU A 344 43.50 42.05 -24.77
CA LEU A 344 43.14 42.75 -26.00
C LEU A 344 44.16 42.36 -27.08
N GLY A 345 43.66 41.90 -28.23
CA GLY A 345 44.34 42.12 -29.48
C GLY A 345 44.22 43.60 -29.84
N HIS A 346 45.31 44.35 -29.68
CA HIS A 346 45.95 45.17 -30.71
C HIS A 346 47.25 45.78 -30.19
#